data_AF-A0A175YN48-F1
#
_entry.id   AF-A0A175YN48-F1
#
_cell.length_a   1.000
_cell.length_b   1.000
_cell.length_c   1.000
_cell.angle_alpha   90.00
_cell.angle_beta   90.00
_cell.angle_gamma   90.00
#
_symmetry.space_group_name_H-M   'P 1'
#
loop_
_entity.id
_entity.type
_entity.pdbx_description
1 polymer ?
#
loop_
_entity_poly.entity_id
_entity_poly.type
_entity_poly.pdbx_seq_one_letter_code
_entity_poly.pdbx_strand_id
1 'polypeptide(L)'
;MVMPCLSITQYKVLVALYKSKANNGRQIELKFDINKEDSLNNRFKEIKDLKADAVFSIDDDIIFPCSSVELAYSVWRSAPDAMVGFVPRIHWIDQSKGNVNQYMYGGWWSVWWMGRYSMVLSKAAFFHKKYLSLYTNEMPSSIREYTTKNRNCEDIAMSFLVANATGAPPIWVKGKIYEIGSTGISSISGHTEKRTQCVNRFVAEYGHMPLVSTSVKAVDSRETWFW
;
A
#
# COMPACT_ATOMS: atom_id res chain seq x y z
N MET A 1 11.05 3.01 -8.63
CA MET A 1 10.23 1.81 -8.33
C MET A 1 10.82 1.20 -7.07
N VAL A 2 10.07 1.14 -5.98
CA VAL A 2 10.55 0.53 -4.73
C VAL A 2 9.89 -0.83 -4.64
N MET A 3 10.64 -1.87 -4.99
CA MET A 3 10.23 -3.27 -4.86
C MET A 3 10.74 -3.79 -3.50
N PRO A 4 9.86 -4.24 -2.59
CA PRO A 4 10.24 -5.01 -1.40
C PRO A 4 10.78 -6.37 -1.82
N CYS A 5 11.81 -6.86 -1.11
CA CYS A 5 12.31 -8.24 -1.12
C CYS A 5 12.25 -8.98 -2.48
N LEU A 6 13.30 -8.85 -3.28
CA LEU A 6 13.53 -9.78 -4.39
C LEU A 6 14.25 -11.02 -3.84
N SER A 7 13.71 -12.21 -4.10
CA SER A 7 14.52 -13.44 -4.06
C SER A 7 15.71 -13.33 -5.02
N ILE A 8 16.80 -14.07 -4.76
CA ILE A 8 18.00 -14.09 -5.65
C ILE A 8 17.61 -14.39 -7.12
N THR A 9 16.52 -15.11 -7.33
CA THR A 9 15.96 -15.40 -8.66
C THR A 9 15.33 -14.18 -9.30
N GLN A 10 14.49 -13.43 -8.58
CA GLN A 10 13.92 -12.17 -9.09
C GLN A 10 15.02 -11.10 -9.28
N TYR A 11 16.07 -11.09 -8.47
CA TYR A 11 17.27 -10.26 -8.67
C TYR A 11 17.92 -10.48 -10.04
N LYS A 12 18.17 -11.74 -10.42
CA LYS A 12 18.76 -12.07 -11.72
C LYS A 12 17.87 -11.67 -12.89
N VAL A 13 16.55 -11.85 -12.74
CA VAL A 13 15.57 -11.45 -13.76
C VAL A 13 15.49 -9.93 -13.91
N LEU A 14 15.46 -9.18 -12.81
CA LEU A 14 15.39 -7.72 -12.86
C LEU A 14 16.65 -7.12 -13.50
N VAL A 15 17.82 -7.64 -13.14
CA VAL A 15 19.11 -7.24 -13.73
C VAL A 15 19.18 -7.62 -15.21
N ALA A 16 18.69 -8.80 -15.60
CA ALA A 16 18.64 -9.22 -17.00
C ALA A 16 17.70 -8.35 -17.84
N LEU A 17 16.51 -8.01 -17.31
CA LEU A 17 15.55 -7.11 -17.94
C LEU A 17 16.07 -5.68 -18.04
N TYR A 18 16.79 -5.21 -17.02
CA TYR A 18 17.48 -3.92 -17.07
C TYR A 18 18.51 -3.90 -18.21
N LYS A 19 19.38 -4.92 -18.27
CA LYS A 19 20.40 -5.03 -19.30
C LYS A 19 19.80 -5.14 -20.71
N SER A 20 18.66 -5.79 -20.89
CA SER A 20 18.01 -5.91 -22.20
C SER A 20 17.27 -4.64 -22.65
N LYS A 21 16.71 -3.85 -21.72
CA LYS A 21 15.97 -2.61 -22.03
C LYS A 21 16.80 -1.33 -22.00
N ALA A 22 18.02 -1.35 -21.45
CA ALA A 22 18.94 -0.21 -21.45
C ALA A 22 19.39 0.23 -22.86
N ASN A 23 19.14 -0.58 -23.90
CA ASN A 23 19.52 -0.31 -25.28
C ASN A 23 18.77 0.88 -25.95
N ASN A 24 17.71 1.43 -25.33
CA ASN A 24 16.92 2.54 -25.90
C ASN A 24 17.32 3.94 -25.38
N GLY A 25 18.53 4.12 -24.83
CA GLY A 25 19.05 5.43 -24.38
C GLY A 25 18.40 6.02 -23.12
N ARG A 26 17.41 5.34 -22.51
CA ARG A 26 16.86 5.70 -21.20
C ARG A 26 17.70 5.08 -20.08
N GLN A 27 18.44 5.93 -19.36
CA GLN A 27 19.19 5.51 -18.18
C GLN A 27 18.25 5.29 -16.99
N ILE A 28 18.04 4.03 -16.60
CA ILE A 28 17.29 3.67 -15.40
C ILE A 28 18.28 3.56 -14.24
N GLU A 29 18.10 4.34 -13.19
CA GLU A 29 18.92 4.24 -11.97
C GLU A 29 18.41 3.07 -11.12
N LEU A 30 19.22 2.01 -11.01
CA LEU A 30 18.93 0.84 -10.16
C LEU A 30 19.76 0.93 -8.88
N LYS A 31 19.07 0.93 -7.74
CA LYS A 31 19.67 0.90 -6.40
C LYS A 31 19.12 -0.27 -5.63
N PHE A 32 20.00 -0.98 -4.93
CA PHE A 32 19.64 -2.07 -4.03
C PHE A 32 19.81 -1.59 -2.59
N ASP A 33 18.75 -1.73 -1.79
CA ASP A 33 18.79 -1.50 -0.36
C ASP A 33 18.82 -2.84 0.38
N ILE A 34 19.97 -3.18 0.93
CA ILE A 34 20.21 -4.47 1.60
C ILE A 34 19.99 -4.30 3.09
N ASN A 35 19.00 -5.02 3.62
CA ASN A 35 18.60 -4.94 5.01
C ASN A 35 19.08 -6.17 5.79
N LYS A 36 19.60 -5.96 7.00
CA LYS A 36 20.10 -7.06 7.86
C LYS A 36 18.97 -7.94 8.42
N GLU A 37 17.83 -7.33 8.70
CA GLU A 37 16.68 -7.97 9.31
C GLU A 37 15.58 -8.22 8.28
N ASP A 38 14.87 -9.33 8.40
CA ASP A 38 13.68 -9.63 7.62
C ASP A 38 12.44 -9.00 8.25
N SER A 39 12.21 -7.71 7.95
CA SER A 39 11.07 -6.93 8.44
C SER A 39 10.28 -6.32 7.28
N LEU A 40 8.94 -6.40 7.37
CA LEU A 40 8.03 -5.79 6.38
C LEU A 40 8.20 -4.26 6.31
N ASN A 41 8.69 -3.64 7.39
CA ASN A 41 8.94 -2.20 7.43
C ASN A 41 10.08 -1.73 6.53
N ASN A 42 10.98 -2.63 6.11
CA ASN A 42 12.16 -2.27 5.32
C ASN A 42 11.80 -1.52 4.03
N ARG A 43 10.67 -1.86 3.39
CA ARG A 43 10.19 -1.21 2.17
C ARG A 43 9.80 0.25 2.34
N PHE A 44 9.60 0.71 3.59
CA PHE A 44 9.18 2.07 3.91
C PHE A 44 10.26 2.90 4.60
N LYS A 45 11.48 2.35 4.72
CA LYS A 45 12.62 3.12 5.19
C LYS A 45 12.82 4.35 4.31
N GLU A 46 13.21 5.44 4.93
CA GLU A 46 13.54 6.67 4.24
C GLU A 46 14.67 6.42 3.22
N ILE A 47 14.39 6.73 1.96
CA ILE A 47 15.37 6.65 0.88
C ILE A 47 15.95 8.03 0.67
N LYS A 48 17.22 8.21 1.06
CA LYS A 48 17.97 9.43 0.81
C LYS A 48 18.19 9.61 -0.70
N ASP A 49 18.19 10.87 -1.15
CA ASP A 49 18.45 11.25 -2.54
C ASP A 49 17.43 10.74 -3.57
N LEU A 50 16.20 10.42 -3.14
CA LEU A 50 15.13 10.06 -4.06
C LEU A 50 14.65 11.30 -4.85
N LYS A 51 15.05 11.35 -6.13
CA LYS A 51 14.72 12.44 -7.06
C LYS A 51 13.21 12.53 -7.36
N ALA A 52 12.54 11.39 -7.46
CA ALA A 52 11.12 11.33 -7.81
C ALA A 52 10.23 11.51 -6.57
N ASP A 53 9.21 12.36 -6.68
CA ASP A 53 8.24 12.57 -5.61
C ASP A 53 7.24 11.40 -5.49
N ALA A 54 6.92 10.74 -6.59
CA ALA A 54 6.04 9.58 -6.61
C ALA A 54 6.81 8.30 -6.28
N VAL A 55 6.34 7.57 -5.28
CA VAL A 55 6.78 6.21 -4.98
C VAL A 55 5.68 5.26 -5.40
N PHE A 56 5.96 4.40 -6.38
CA PHE A 56 5.14 3.23 -6.66
C PHE A 56 5.67 2.04 -5.87
N SER A 57 4.88 1.58 -4.91
CA SER A 57 5.16 0.40 -4.10
C SER A 57 4.32 -0.78 -4.59
N ILE A 58 4.99 -1.92 -4.71
CA ILE A 58 4.50 -3.11 -5.41
C ILE A 58 5.03 -4.36 -4.71
N ASP A 59 4.20 -5.33 -4.41
CA ASP A 59 4.68 -6.63 -3.93
C ASP A 59 5.28 -7.45 -5.08
N ASP A 60 6.20 -8.35 -4.75
CA ASP A 60 7.01 -9.12 -5.68
C ASP A 60 6.26 -10.22 -6.44
N ASP A 61 4.99 -10.44 -6.09
CA ASP A 61 4.04 -11.39 -6.67
C ASP A 61 2.97 -10.73 -7.55
N ILE A 62 3.11 -9.44 -7.91
CA ILE A 62 2.13 -8.73 -8.76
C ILE A 62 2.73 -8.29 -10.09
N ILE A 63 1.95 -8.52 -11.15
CA ILE A 63 2.21 -8.02 -12.50
C ILE A 63 1.11 -7.04 -12.92
N PHE A 64 1.53 -5.96 -13.60
CA PHE A 64 0.65 -4.91 -14.10
C PHE A 64 0.84 -4.70 -15.61
N PRO A 65 -0.25 -4.48 -16.37
CA PRO A 65 -0.16 -3.81 -17.66
C PRO A 65 0.31 -2.36 -17.48
N CYS A 66 1.11 -1.85 -18.42
CA CYS A 66 1.57 -0.46 -18.40
C CYS A 66 0.42 0.53 -18.31
N SER A 67 -0.69 0.29 -19.02
CA SER A 67 -1.88 1.15 -19.00
C SER A 67 -2.48 1.32 -17.60
N SER A 68 -2.45 0.29 -16.76
CA SER A 68 -2.95 0.36 -15.39
C SER A 68 -2.05 1.24 -14.52
N VAL A 69 -0.73 1.10 -14.66
CA VAL A 69 0.25 1.93 -13.95
C VAL A 69 0.18 3.39 -14.41
N GLU A 70 0.04 3.64 -15.72
CA GLU A 70 -0.11 4.98 -16.29
C GLU A 70 -1.39 5.68 -15.80
N LEU A 71 -2.51 4.97 -15.76
CA LEU A 71 -3.76 5.48 -15.19
C LEU A 71 -3.58 5.87 -13.73
N ALA A 72 -3.06 4.96 -12.90
CA ALA A 72 -2.87 5.22 -11.47
C ALA A 72 -1.88 6.37 -11.20
N TYR A 73 -0.81 6.46 -12.00
CA TYR A 73 0.12 7.59 -11.93
C TYR A 73 -0.56 8.90 -12.33
N SER A 74 -1.38 8.91 -13.38
CA SER A 74 -2.13 10.10 -13.80
C SER A 74 -3.09 10.57 -12.72
N VAL A 75 -3.80 9.64 -12.07
CA VAL A 75 -4.66 9.93 -10.91
C VAL A 75 -3.83 10.48 -9.75
N TRP A 76 -2.71 9.85 -9.41
CA TRP A 76 -1.82 10.34 -8.35
C TRP A 76 -1.30 11.75 -8.63
N ARG A 77 -0.92 12.08 -9.88
CA ARG A 77 -0.49 13.45 -10.23
C ARG A 77 -1.56 14.51 -9.98
N SER A 78 -2.84 14.16 -10.06
CA SER A 78 -3.95 15.08 -9.77
C SER A 78 -4.22 15.25 -8.27
N ALA A 79 -3.72 14.33 -7.44
CA ALA A 79 -3.88 14.33 -5.98
C ALA A 79 -2.59 13.78 -5.32
N PRO A 80 -1.45 14.48 -5.40
CA PRO A 80 -0.13 13.94 -5.06
C PRO A 80 0.01 13.60 -3.57
N ASP A 81 -0.80 14.22 -2.72
CA ASP A 81 -0.86 13.92 -1.29
C ASP A 81 -1.63 12.64 -0.97
N ALA A 82 -2.51 12.18 -1.88
CA ALA A 82 -3.30 10.97 -1.66
C ALA A 82 -2.47 9.70 -1.89
N MET A 83 -2.85 8.64 -1.18
CA MET A 83 -2.45 7.29 -1.53
C MET A 83 -3.39 6.76 -2.61
N VAL A 84 -2.85 6.38 -3.76
CA VAL A 84 -3.61 5.99 -4.97
C VAL A 84 -3.24 4.58 -5.37
N GLY A 85 -4.20 3.66 -5.48
CA GLY A 85 -3.85 2.26 -5.79
C GLY A 85 -5.03 1.36 -6.06
N PHE A 86 -4.75 0.06 -6.14
CA PHE A 86 -5.66 -0.92 -6.77
C PHE A 86 -6.39 -1.83 -5.78
N VAL A 87 -5.92 -1.91 -4.54
CA VAL A 87 -6.40 -2.89 -3.55
C VAL A 87 -7.10 -2.17 -2.40
N PRO A 88 -8.41 -1.86 -2.52
CA PRO A 88 -9.16 -1.17 -1.48
C PRO A 88 -9.48 -2.09 -0.30
N ARG A 89 -9.50 -1.52 0.89
CA ARG A 89 -9.93 -2.15 2.16
C ARG A 89 -10.74 -1.17 2.98
N ILE A 90 -11.48 -1.68 3.95
CA ILE A 90 -12.37 -0.87 4.79
C ILE A 90 -12.18 -1.17 6.26
N HIS A 91 -12.43 -0.18 7.11
CA HIS A 91 -12.72 -0.39 8.52
C HIS A 91 -14.18 -0.04 8.82
N TRP A 92 -14.76 -0.65 9.85
CA TRP A 92 -16.05 -0.22 10.41
C TRP A 92 -16.05 -0.38 11.93
N ILE A 93 -17.00 0.27 12.60
CA ILE A 93 -17.20 0.14 14.05
C ILE A 93 -18.00 -1.13 14.32
N ASP A 94 -17.50 -1.98 15.22
CA ASP A 94 -18.25 -3.12 15.73
C ASP A 94 -19.35 -2.67 16.69
N GLN A 95 -20.56 -2.51 16.17
CA GLN A 95 -21.73 -2.08 16.95
C GLN A 95 -22.23 -3.15 17.94
N SER A 96 -21.75 -4.40 17.85
CA SER A 96 -22.20 -5.49 18.72
C SER A 96 -21.67 -5.40 20.16
N LYS A 97 -20.57 -4.65 20.37
CA LYS A 97 -19.86 -4.58 21.66
C LYS A 97 -20.12 -3.27 22.40
N GLY A 98 -21.40 -2.95 22.57
CA GLY A 98 -21.92 -1.72 23.19
C GLY A 98 -21.01 -1.19 24.31
N ASN A 99 -20.44 -0.01 24.06
CA ASN A 99 -19.54 0.81 24.89
C ASN A 99 -18.03 0.77 24.59
N VAL A 100 -17.53 -0.08 23.70
CA VAL A 100 -16.14 0.03 23.21
C VAL A 100 -16.17 0.32 21.72
N ASN A 101 -15.62 1.46 21.29
CA ASN A 101 -15.39 1.78 19.88
C ASN A 101 -14.30 0.84 19.32
N GLN A 102 -14.61 -0.45 19.20
CA GLN A 102 -13.76 -1.42 18.52
C GLN A 102 -13.99 -1.30 17.02
N TYR A 103 -12.90 -1.35 16.28
CA TYR A 103 -12.93 -1.30 14.83
C TYR A 103 -12.65 -2.68 14.26
N MET A 104 -13.29 -3.01 13.16
CA MET A 104 -13.05 -4.25 12.41
C MET A 104 -12.36 -3.93 11.10
N TYR A 105 -11.48 -4.82 10.66
CA TYR A 105 -10.85 -4.75 9.34
C TYR A 105 -11.66 -5.55 8.31
N GLY A 106 -11.81 -4.98 7.10
CA GLY A 106 -12.58 -5.51 6.00
C GLY A 106 -11.80 -5.77 4.73
N GLY A 107 -11.97 -6.98 4.22
CA GLY A 107 -11.48 -7.41 2.91
C GLY A 107 -12.33 -6.91 1.74
N TRP A 108 -12.10 -7.54 0.58
CA TRP A 108 -12.80 -7.23 -0.68
C TRP A 108 -14.33 -7.33 -0.57
N TRP A 109 -14.85 -8.41 0.05
CA TRP A 109 -16.28 -8.60 0.19
C TRP A 109 -16.95 -7.47 0.99
N SER A 110 -16.31 -7.00 2.06
CA SER A 110 -16.80 -5.86 2.83
C SER A 110 -16.85 -4.58 2.00
N VAL A 111 -15.79 -4.29 1.23
CA VAL A 111 -15.76 -3.13 0.32
C VAL A 111 -16.87 -3.22 -0.72
N TRP A 112 -17.08 -4.40 -1.31
CA TRP A 112 -18.10 -4.63 -2.32
C TRP A 112 -19.51 -4.42 -1.77
N TRP A 113 -19.84 -5.05 -0.62
CA TRP A 113 -21.15 -4.94 0.00
C TRP A 113 -21.45 -3.53 0.53
N MET A 114 -20.45 -2.85 1.11
CA MET A 114 -20.65 -1.53 1.69
C MET A 114 -20.63 -0.40 0.65
N GLY A 115 -20.05 -0.64 -0.53
CA GLY A 115 -19.89 0.37 -1.58
C GLY A 115 -18.92 1.51 -1.22
N ARG A 116 -18.04 1.28 -0.23
CA ARG A 116 -17.08 2.26 0.28
C ARG A 116 -15.82 1.58 0.79
N TYR A 117 -14.75 2.35 0.92
CA TYR A 117 -13.46 1.91 1.42
C TYR A 117 -12.80 3.06 2.20
N SER A 118 -11.79 2.74 3.01
CA SER A 118 -11.07 3.73 3.82
C SER A 118 -9.55 3.56 3.76
N MET A 119 -9.08 2.53 3.07
CA MET A 119 -7.68 2.15 2.93
C MET A 119 -7.42 1.70 1.50
N VAL A 120 -6.19 1.90 1.05
CA VAL A 120 -5.64 1.27 -0.15
C VAL A 120 -4.32 0.64 0.25
N LEU A 121 -4.13 -0.64 -0.02
CA LEU A 121 -2.92 -1.34 0.41
C LEU A 121 -1.71 -0.92 -0.43
N SER A 122 -0.58 -0.67 0.24
CA SER A 122 0.71 -0.34 -0.36
C SER A 122 1.31 -1.48 -1.20
N LYS A 123 0.69 -2.66 -1.18
CA LYS A 123 0.97 -3.79 -2.08
C LYS A 123 0.89 -3.41 -3.56
N ALA A 124 0.09 -2.39 -3.90
CA ALA A 124 -0.06 -1.89 -5.25
C ALA A 124 -0.55 -0.43 -5.23
N ALA A 125 0.33 0.51 -4.85
CA ALA A 125 -0.07 1.90 -4.70
C ALA A 125 1.05 2.92 -4.95
N PHE A 126 0.64 4.08 -5.44
CA PHE A 126 1.40 5.32 -5.45
C PHE A 126 1.17 6.12 -4.18
N PHE A 127 2.23 6.71 -3.65
CA PHE A 127 2.18 7.71 -2.59
C PHE A 127 3.40 8.64 -2.69
N HIS A 128 3.33 9.80 -2.04
CA HIS A 128 4.42 10.77 -2.05
C HIS A 128 5.62 10.29 -1.20
N LYS A 129 6.85 10.52 -1.66
CA LYS A 129 8.09 10.11 -0.97
C LYS A 129 8.20 10.58 0.48
N LYS A 130 7.56 11.72 0.80
CA LYS A 130 7.50 12.28 2.15
C LYS A 130 6.97 11.26 3.17
N TYR A 131 6.06 10.38 2.75
CA TYR A 131 5.51 9.36 3.64
C TYR A 131 6.54 8.29 4.03
N LEU A 132 7.62 8.08 3.27
CA LEU A 132 8.74 7.23 3.71
C LEU A 132 9.49 7.87 4.90
N SER A 133 9.71 9.18 4.84
CA SER A 133 10.34 9.94 5.92
C SER A 133 9.43 9.96 7.15
N LEU A 134 8.15 10.30 6.98
CA LEU A 134 7.16 10.26 8.06
C LEU A 134 7.05 8.87 8.69
N TYR A 135 7.05 7.80 7.88
CA TYR A 135 7.00 6.43 8.38
C TYR A 135 8.23 6.06 9.20
N THR A 136 9.41 6.51 8.79
CA THR A 136 10.68 6.17 9.44
C THR A 136 10.92 7.00 10.70
N ASN A 137 10.64 8.30 10.61
CA ASN A 137 11.13 9.29 11.57
C ASN A 137 10.03 9.78 12.52
N GLU A 138 8.76 9.80 12.10
CA GLU A 138 7.67 10.42 12.87
C GLU A 138 6.62 9.43 13.39
N MET A 139 6.37 8.34 12.66
CA MET A 139 5.44 7.31 13.13
C MET A 139 5.91 6.75 14.48
N PRO A 140 5.01 6.55 15.45
CA PRO A 140 5.35 5.92 16.73
C PRO A 140 6.11 4.60 16.52
N SER A 141 7.26 4.42 17.18
CA SER A 141 8.08 3.21 17.00
C SER A 141 7.32 1.95 17.40
N SER A 142 6.42 2.06 18.38
CA SER A 142 5.50 1.01 18.83
C SER A 142 4.70 0.39 17.68
N ILE A 143 4.28 1.18 16.69
CA ILE A 143 3.58 0.70 15.49
C ILE A 143 4.53 -0.16 14.64
N ARG A 144 5.74 0.34 14.35
CA ARG A 144 6.74 -0.39 13.54
C ARG A 144 7.25 -1.66 14.23
N GLU A 145 7.39 -1.62 15.55
CA GLU A 145 7.75 -2.78 16.37
C GLU A 145 6.63 -3.83 16.33
N TYR A 146 5.37 -3.40 16.45
CA TYR A 146 4.22 -4.29 16.35
C TYR A 146 4.08 -4.93 14.97
N THR A 147 4.27 -4.17 13.88
CA THR A 147 4.23 -4.74 12.51
C THR A 147 5.37 -5.73 12.28
N THR A 148 6.57 -5.45 12.80
CA THR A 148 7.72 -6.38 12.74
C THR A 148 7.41 -7.68 13.49
N LYS A 149 6.95 -7.58 14.74
CA LYS A 149 6.66 -8.74 15.60
C LYS A 149 5.54 -9.62 15.03
N ASN A 150 4.49 -9.01 14.49
CA ASN A 150 3.34 -9.74 13.95
C ASN A 150 3.51 -10.17 12.49
N ARG A 151 4.58 -9.70 11.82
CA ARG A 151 4.82 -9.86 10.38
C ARG A 151 3.57 -9.54 9.57
N ASN A 152 2.97 -8.38 9.85
CA ASN A 152 1.72 -7.94 9.22
C ASN A 152 1.52 -6.43 9.34
N CYS A 153 0.54 -5.90 8.60
CA CYS A 153 -0.06 -4.59 8.80
C CYS A 153 0.82 -3.36 8.53
N GLU A 154 1.97 -3.51 7.88
CA GLU A 154 2.77 -2.38 7.40
C GLU A 154 1.99 -1.53 6.39
N ASP A 155 1.15 -2.17 5.58
CA ASP A 155 0.28 -1.54 4.61
C ASP A 155 -0.87 -0.74 5.25
N ILE A 156 -1.46 -1.27 6.33
CA ILE A 156 -2.43 -0.59 7.18
C ILE A 156 -1.74 0.59 7.88
N ALA A 157 -0.54 0.39 8.43
CA ALA A 157 0.22 1.45 9.09
C ALA A 157 0.51 2.62 8.13
N MET A 158 0.89 2.33 6.88
CA MET A 158 1.05 3.36 5.85
C MET A 158 -0.27 4.07 5.52
N SER A 159 -1.39 3.35 5.41
CA SER A 159 -2.71 3.97 5.20
C SER A 159 -3.10 4.89 6.36
N PHE A 160 -2.86 4.47 7.61
CA PHE A 160 -3.08 5.28 8.80
C PHE A 160 -2.23 6.55 8.78
N LEU A 161 -0.93 6.42 8.46
CA LEU A 161 0.00 7.55 8.39
C LEU A 161 -0.46 8.60 7.37
N VAL A 162 -0.78 8.18 6.15
CA VAL A 162 -1.21 9.09 5.09
C VAL A 162 -2.53 9.78 5.47
N ALA A 163 -3.51 9.02 5.99
CA ALA A 163 -4.78 9.57 6.39
C ALA A 163 -4.63 10.57 7.56
N ASN A 164 -3.77 10.26 8.54
CA ASN A 164 -3.48 11.15 9.66
C ASN A 164 -2.78 12.44 9.20
N ALA A 165 -1.84 12.33 8.26
CA ALA A 165 -1.09 13.48 7.75
C ALA A 165 -1.92 14.41 6.86
N THR A 166 -2.99 13.91 6.23
CA THR A 166 -3.77 14.66 5.23
C THR A 166 -5.20 14.97 5.64
N GLY A 167 -5.78 14.20 6.57
CA GLY A 167 -7.22 14.22 6.84
C GLY A 167 -8.08 13.80 5.64
N ALA A 168 -7.49 13.15 4.62
CA ALA A 168 -8.15 12.83 3.36
C ALA A 168 -8.20 11.31 3.10
N PRO A 169 -9.23 10.82 2.38
CA PRO A 169 -9.32 9.41 2.03
C PRO A 169 -8.37 9.03 0.87
N PRO A 170 -8.01 7.75 0.73
CA PRO A 170 -7.24 7.27 -0.42
C PRO A 170 -8.08 7.20 -1.69
N ILE A 171 -7.45 7.08 -2.86
CA ILE A 171 -8.15 6.96 -4.16
C ILE A 171 -7.98 5.55 -4.72
N TRP A 172 -9.10 4.88 -4.97
CA TRP A 172 -9.14 3.58 -5.62
C TRP A 172 -9.14 3.74 -7.14
N VAL A 173 -8.21 3.06 -7.81
CA VAL A 173 -8.12 2.97 -9.27
C VAL A 173 -8.57 1.58 -9.72
N LYS A 174 -9.49 1.54 -10.69
CA LYS A 174 -9.84 0.31 -11.41
C LYS A 174 -8.79 0.07 -12.50
N GLY A 175 -7.99 -0.96 -12.31
CA GLY A 175 -7.01 -1.42 -13.30
C GLY A 175 -6.85 -2.93 -13.24
N LYS A 176 -6.24 -3.50 -14.28
CA LYS A 176 -5.91 -4.93 -14.32
C LYS A 176 -4.65 -5.14 -13.49
N ILE A 177 -4.72 -6.07 -12.54
CA ILE A 177 -3.58 -6.52 -11.73
C ILE A 177 -3.61 -8.05 -11.73
N TYR A 178 -2.44 -8.68 -11.79
CA TYR A 178 -2.32 -10.13 -11.82
C TYR A 178 -1.43 -10.58 -10.67
N GLU A 179 -2.01 -11.35 -9.74
CA GLU A 179 -1.25 -12.01 -8.68
C GLU A 179 -0.75 -13.36 -9.21
N ILE A 180 0.57 -13.58 -9.18
CA ILE A 180 1.22 -14.79 -9.68
C ILE A 180 1.67 -15.73 -8.55
N GLY A 181 1.57 -15.30 -7.29
CA GLY A 181 1.91 -16.10 -6.12
C GLY A 181 0.79 -17.06 -5.74
N SER A 182 1.15 -18.31 -5.40
CA SER A 182 0.20 -19.36 -5.01
C SER A 182 -0.09 -19.41 -3.50
N THR A 183 0.85 -18.96 -2.65
CA THR A 183 0.73 -18.97 -1.18
C THR A 183 1.48 -17.79 -0.56
N GLY A 184 0.73 -16.84 0.00
CA GLY A 184 1.29 -15.67 0.69
C GLY A 184 0.89 -15.59 2.16
N ILE A 185 1.42 -14.60 2.89
CA ILE A 185 1.06 -14.31 4.30
C ILE A 185 -0.46 -14.09 4.44
N SER A 186 -1.10 -13.61 3.38
CA SER A 186 -2.55 -13.40 3.31
C SER A 186 -3.38 -14.68 3.36
N SER A 187 -2.78 -15.83 3.03
CA SER A 187 -3.45 -17.14 3.01
C SER A 187 -3.40 -17.87 4.36
N ILE A 188 -2.72 -17.30 5.36
CA ILE A 188 -2.58 -17.88 6.70
C ILE A 188 -3.89 -17.67 7.50
N SER A 189 -4.35 -18.69 8.22
CA SER A 189 -5.52 -18.58 9.10
C SER A 189 -5.34 -17.48 10.16
N GLY A 190 -6.42 -16.77 10.47
CA GLY A 190 -6.37 -15.66 11.43
C GLY A 190 -5.83 -14.34 10.86
N HIS A 191 -5.56 -14.24 9.56
CA HIS A 191 -4.97 -13.04 8.98
C HIS A 191 -5.86 -11.79 9.13
N THR A 192 -7.17 -11.93 8.90
CA THR A 192 -8.15 -10.85 9.03
C THR A 192 -8.29 -10.40 10.48
N GLU A 193 -8.25 -11.34 11.42
CA GLU A 193 -8.30 -11.10 12.86
C GLU A 193 -7.06 -10.35 13.32
N LYS A 194 -5.87 -10.74 12.86
CA LYS A 194 -4.61 -10.01 13.11
C LYS A 194 -4.68 -8.58 12.56
N ARG A 195 -5.19 -8.40 11.34
CA ARG A 195 -5.39 -7.05 10.77
C ARG A 195 -6.39 -6.22 11.58
N THR A 196 -7.44 -6.83 12.11
CA THR A 196 -8.37 -6.18 13.04
C THR A 196 -7.66 -5.73 14.32
N GLN A 197 -6.78 -6.56 14.89
CA GLN A 197 -5.96 -6.17 16.04
C GLN A 197 -5.03 -5.00 15.71
N CYS A 198 -4.42 -4.98 14.52
CA CYS A 198 -3.59 -3.87 14.05
C CYS A 198 -4.37 -2.56 14.00
N VAL A 199 -5.56 -2.56 13.39
CA VAL A 199 -6.41 -1.35 13.31
C VAL A 199 -6.68 -0.79 14.71
N ASN A 200 -7.12 -1.62 15.65
CA ASN A 200 -7.40 -1.14 17.02
C ASN A 200 -6.13 -0.68 17.75
N ARG A 201 -5.01 -1.37 17.57
CA ARG A 201 -3.73 -0.96 18.17
C ARG A 201 -3.31 0.40 17.62
N PHE A 202 -3.37 0.60 16.31
CA PHE A 202 -2.96 1.87 15.70
C PHE A 202 -3.87 3.01 16.11
N VAL A 203 -5.19 2.80 16.19
CA VAL A 203 -6.11 3.81 16.76
C VAL A 203 -5.70 4.22 18.16
N ALA A 204 -5.33 3.27 19.02
CA ALA A 204 -4.87 3.57 20.37
C ALA A 204 -3.57 4.39 20.38
N GLU A 205 -2.61 4.08 19.50
CA GLU A 205 -1.34 4.80 19.37
C GLU A 205 -1.52 6.22 18.79
N TYR A 206 -2.45 6.41 17.85
CA TYR A 206 -2.78 7.74 17.28
C TYR A 206 -3.76 8.55 18.14
N GLY A 207 -4.39 7.93 19.15
CA GLY A 207 -5.41 8.55 20.00
C GLY A 207 -6.76 8.82 19.34
N HIS A 208 -6.91 8.50 18.05
CA HIS A 208 -8.15 8.64 17.28
C HIS A 208 -8.14 7.72 16.06
N MET A 209 -9.25 7.63 15.33
CA MET A 209 -9.31 6.93 14.03
C MET A 209 -8.98 7.90 12.89
N PRO A 210 -7.79 7.83 12.27
CA PRO A 210 -7.42 8.73 11.18
C PRO A 210 -8.02 8.34 9.84
N LEU A 211 -8.42 7.07 9.64
CA LEU A 211 -8.89 6.59 8.35
C LEU A 211 -10.22 7.25 7.94
N VAL A 212 -10.24 7.84 6.74
CA VAL A 212 -11.42 8.48 6.17
C VAL A 212 -12.06 7.57 5.11
N SER A 213 -13.37 7.36 5.21
CA SER A 213 -14.11 6.56 4.23
C SER A 213 -14.46 7.36 2.98
N THR A 214 -14.48 6.70 1.82
CA THR A 214 -14.91 7.26 0.54
C THR A 214 -15.51 6.18 -0.37
N SER A 215 -16.24 6.60 -1.39
CA SER A 215 -16.79 5.76 -2.46
C SER A 215 -16.22 6.13 -3.85
N VAL A 216 -15.26 7.08 -3.91
CA VAL A 216 -14.67 7.54 -5.17
C VAL A 216 -13.86 6.42 -5.82
N LYS A 217 -14.10 6.18 -7.11
CA LYS A 217 -13.36 5.18 -7.88
C LYS A 217 -12.96 5.77 -9.22
N ALA A 218 -11.66 5.88 -9.46
CA ALA A 218 -11.12 6.28 -10.75
C ALA A 218 -11.15 5.09 -11.73
N VAL A 219 -11.65 5.33 -12.94
CA VAL A 219 -11.72 4.34 -14.01
C VAL A 219 -11.18 4.95 -15.30
N ASP A 220 -10.61 4.11 -16.18
CA ASP A 220 -10.27 4.57 -17.53
C ASP A 220 -11.55 4.71 -18.36
N SER A 221 -11.84 5.95 -18.78
CA SER A 221 -12.99 6.26 -19.65
C SER A 221 -12.96 5.50 -20.98
N ARG A 222 -11.77 5.12 -21.48
CA ARG A 222 -11.63 4.37 -22.74
C ARG A 222 -12.10 2.92 -22.60
N GLU A 223 -12.12 2.38 -21.38
CA GLU A 223 -12.54 1.01 -21.08
C GLU A 223 -13.90 0.94 -20.37
N THR A 224 -14.45 2.10 -19.98
CA THR A 224 -15.71 2.19 -19.22
C THR A 224 -16.62 3.17 -19.93
N TRP A 225 -17.46 2.65 -20.82
CA TRP A 225 -18.51 3.44 -21.45
C TRP A 225 -19.60 3.73 -20.43
N PHE A 226 -19.91 5.01 -20.24
CA PHE A 226 -21.03 5.47 -19.43
C PHE A 226 -22.12 5.97 -20.38
N TRP A 227 -22.97 5.05 -20.83
CA TRP A 227 -24.34 5.33 -21.23
C TRP A 227 -25.21 4.12 -20.92
#